data_AF-A0A914PSK0-F1
#
_entry.id   AF-A0A914PSK0-F1
#
_cell.length_a   1.000
_cell.length_b   1.000
_cell.length_c   1.000
_cell.angle_alpha   90.00
_cell.angle_beta   90.00
_cell.angle_gamma   90.00
#
_symmetry.space_group_name_H-M   'P 1'
#
loop_
_entity.id
_entity.type
_entity.pdbx_description
1 polymer ?
#
loop_
_entity_poly.entity_id
_entity_poly.type
_entity_poly.pdbx_seq_one_letter_code
_entity_poly.pdbx_strand_id
1 'polypeptide(L)'
;MYNSTTSIIGKTYGCNTDKFTWCQKLRPVNVYLYYTAYIIALGFAFPVLNITVATIFSKILGPRRQGTQQGIFQASGSAARTIGPIAVSMLYTKYGPQMAWNMEIAVIAVTLLVWLIFYRRMVALKIPTPDPEICKILNANDAMIISDFKPRTMTHKTLTSCKTI
;
A
#
# COMPACT_ATOMS: atom_id res chain seq x y z
N MET A 1 -4.40 -35.58 -10.77
CA MET A 1 -3.30 -36.41 -11.31
C MET A 1 -1.98 -35.65 -11.18
N TYR A 2 -1.21 -35.87 -10.11
CA TYR A 2 0.18 -35.42 -10.01
C TYR A 2 1.03 -36.64 -9.68
N ASN A 3 1.43 -37.37 -10.73
CA ASN A 3 2.33 -38.52 -10.62
C ASN A 3 3.54 -38.27 -11.51
N SER A 4 4.35 -37.27 -11.16
CA SER A 4 5.60 -36.97 -11.86
C SER A 4 6.74 -36.93 -10.86
N THR A 5 6.93 -38.04 -10.15
CA THR A 5 8.14 -38.30 -9.39
C THR A 5 9.16 -38.91 -10.35
N THR A 6 9.96 -38.09 -11.02
CA THR A 6 11.08 -38.57 -11.84
C THR A 6 12.26 -38.90 -10.91
N SER A 7 12.40 -40.19 -10.59
CA SER A 7 13.50 -40.72 -9.77
C SER A 7 14.75 -40.91 -10.62
N ILE A 8 15.52 -39.84 -10.83
CA ILE A 8 16.88 -39.94 -11.39
C ILE A 8 17.86 -40.03 -10.21
N ILE A 9 18.38 -41.23 -9.92
CA ILE A 9 19.50 -41.48 -8.98
C ILE A 9 19.22 -40.98 -7.56
N GLY A 10 18.33 -41.66 -6.83
CA GLY A 10 18.18 -41.51 -5.36
C GLY A 10 17.67 -40.15 -4.83
N LYS A 11 17.33 -39.19 -5.70
CA LYS A 11 16.74 -37.90 -5.31
C LYS A 11 15.32 -37.76 -5.85
N THR A 12 14.36 -37.67 -4.94
CA THR A 12 12.94 -37.41 -5.24
C THR A 12 12.76 -35.90 -5.39
N TYR A 13 12.66 -35.40 -6.63
CA TYR A 13 12.29 -34.00 -6.87
C TYR A 13 10.77 -33.88 -6.83
N GLY A 14 10.25 -32.90 -6.07
CA GLY A 14 8.81 -32.63 -6.00
C GLY A 14 8.24 -31.89 -7.22
N CYS A 15 8.99 -31.80 -8.32
CA CYS A 15 8.59 -31.08 -9.52
C CYS A 15 9.01 -31.85 -10.79
N ASN A 16 8.27 -31.63 -11.89
CA ASN A 16 8.55 -32.28 -13.17
C ASN A 16 9.82 -31.69 -13.81
N THR A 17 10.87 -32.51 -13.88
CA THR A 17 12.19 -32.14 -14.42
C THR A 17 12.21 -31.95 -15.94
N ASP A 18 11.26 -32.54 -16.67
CA ASP A 18 11.21 -32.49 -18.14
C ASP A 18 10.66 -31.15 -18.63
N LYS A 19 9.77 -30.53 -17.83
CA LYS A 19 9.18 -29.22 -18.12
C LYS A 19 9.98 -28.05 -17.52
N PHE A 20 10.65 -28.27 -16.39
CA PHE A 20 11.29 -27.20 -15.62
C PHE A 20 12.77 -27.49 -15.34
N THR A 21 13.64 -26.77 -16.03
CA THR A 21 15.10 -26.91 -15.91
C THR A 21 15.65 -26.44 -14.55
N TRP A 22 14.93 -25.56 -13.86
CA TRP A 22 15.34 -25.03 -12.55
C TRP A 22 15.16 -26.03 -11.39
N CYS A 23 14.41 -27.12 -11.59
CA CYS A 23 14.07 -28.08 -10.54
C CYS A 23 15.29 -28.68 -9.83
N GLN A 24 16.37 -28.91 -10.58
CA GLN A 24 17.61 -29.51 -10.08
C GLN A 24 18.45 -28.54 -9.23
N LYS A 25 18.26 -27.23 -9.39
CA LYS A 25 19.03 -26.18 -8.72
C LYS A 25 18.44 -25.80 -7.34
N LEU A 26 17.21 -26.21 -7.05
CA LEU A 26 16.55 -25.86 -5.80
C LEU A 26 17.18 -26.60 -4.61
N ARG A 27 17.43 -25.84 -3.55
CA ARG A 27 17.82 -26.38 -2.25
C ARG A 27 16.55 -26.67 -1.44
N PRO A 28 16.47 -27.82 -0.74
CA PRO A 28 15.37 -28.09 0.17
C PRO A 28 15.41 -27.10 1.35
N VAL A 29 14.25 -26.56 1.71
CA VAL A 29 14.09 -25.63 2.84
C VAL A 29 13.21 -26.27 3.91
N ASN A 30 13.42 -25.92 5.18
CA ASN A 30 12.57 -26.39 6.27
C ASN A 30 11.15 -25.79 6.13
N VAL A 31 10.17 -26.68 6.04
CA VAL A 31 8.76 -26.36 5.83
C VAL A 31 8.20 -25.49 6.96
N TYR A 32 8.57 -25.77 8.22
CA TYR A 32 8.09 -25.00 9.38
C TYR A 32 8.63 -23.56 9.37
N LEU A 33 9.91 -23.38 9.02
CA LEU A 33 10.52 -22.04 8.89
C LEU A 33 9.83 -21.24 7.78
N TYR A 34 9.55 -21.89 6.65
CA TYR A 34 8.90 -21.24 5.51
C TYR A 34 7.49 -20.76 5.87
N TYR A 35 6.65 -21.61 6.45
CA TYR A 35 5.28 -21.23 6.80
C TYR A 35 5.22 -20.19 7.92
N THR A 36 6.06 -20.31 8.95
CA THR A 36 6.09 -19.31 10.04
C THR A 36 6.50 -17.93 9.53
N ALA A 37 7.54 -17.86 8.69
CA ALA A 37 7.94 -16.61 8.05
C ALA A 37 6.83 -16.04 7.14
N TYR A 38 6.15 -16.89 6.39
CA TYR A 38 5.06 -16.49 5.50
C TYR A 38 3.87 -15.89 6.26
N ILE A 39 3.47 -16.50 7.39
CA ILE A 39 2.40 -15.99 8.25
C ILE A 39 2.77 -14.63 8.84
N ILE A 40 4.01 -14.45 9.30
CA ILE A 40 4.44 -13.17 9.87
C ILE A 40 4.49 -12.10 8.77
N ALA A 41 5.11 -12.40 7.63
CA ALA A 41 5.30 -11.45 6.55
C ALA A 41 3.97 -11.05 5.88
N LEU A 42 3.17 -12.01 5.41
CA LEU A 42 1.92 -11.70 4.71
C LEU A 42 0.72 -11.56 5.64
N GLY A 43 0.71 -12.24 6.77
CA GLY A 43 -0.40 -12.14 7.73
C GLY A 43 -0.37 -10.87 8.56
N PHE A 44 0.81 -10.45 9.04
CA PHE A 44 0.93 -9.26 9.88
C PHE A 44 1.44 -8.03 9.14
N ALA A 45 2.53 -8.14 8.37
CA ALA A 45 3.13 -6.95 7.77
C ALA A 45 2.24 -6.34 6.67
N PHE A 46 1.56 -7.17 5.87
CA PHE A 46 0.73 -6.67 4.76
C PHE A 46 -0.47 -5.80 5.22
N PRO A 47 -1.30 -6.20 6.21
CA PRO A 47 -2.33 -5.32 6.76
C PRO A 47 -1.78 -4.03 7.36
N VAL A 48 -0.70 -4.13 8.15
CA VAL A 48 -0.06 -2.98 8.80
C VAL A 48 0.42 -1.97 7.76
N LEU A 49 1.07 -2.43 6.69
CA LEU A 49 1.52 -1.58 5.58
C LEU A 49 0.34 -0.88 4.90
N ASN A 50 -0.74 -1.60 4.58
CA ASN A 50 -1.91 -1.03 3.91
C ASN A 50 -2.56 0.09 4.74
N ILE A 51 -2.74 -0.12 6.04
CA ILE A 51 -3.34 0.89 6.95
C ILE A 51 -2.40 2.10 7.11
N THR A 52 -1.11 1.85 7.30
CA THR A 52 -0.11 2.90 7.53
C THR A 52 0.03 3.81 6.31
N VAL A 53 0.12 3.24 5.10
CA VAL A 53 0.22 4.01 3.86
C VAL A 53 -1.01 4.89 3.65
N ALA A 54 -2.22 4.37 3.87
CA ALA A 54 -3.45 5.14 3.75
C ALA A 54 -3.52 6.32 4.76
N THR A 55 -3.01 6.08 5.97
CA THR A 55 -2.95 7.10 7.03
C THR A 55 -1.97 8.20 6.70
N ILE A 56 -0.74 7.83 6.31
CA ILE A 56 0.31 8.79 5.90
C ILE A 56 -0.18 9.63 4.72
N PHE A 57 -0.79 8.99 3.72
CA PHE A 57 -1.32 9.68 2.54
C PHE A 57 -2.36 10.75 2.90
N SER A 58 -3.30 10.41 3.78
CA SER A 58 -4.34 11.34 4.23
C SER A 58 -3.77 12.52 5.03
N LYS A 59 -2.73 12.29 5.84
CA LYS A 59 -2.05 13.34 6.63
C LYS A 59 -1.23 14.30 5.77
N ILE A 60 -0.63 13.82 4.68
CA ILE A 60 0.20 14.66 3.79
C ILE A 60 -0.68 15.55 2.90
N LEU A 61 -1.80 15.05 2.38
CA LEU A 61 -2.62 15.77 1.40
C LEU A 61 -3.53 16.85 2.01
N GLY A 62 -3.96 16.68 3.26
CA GLY A 62 -4.93 17.57 3.89
C GLY A 62 -6.31 17.57 3.23
N PRO A 63 -7.26 18.43 3.66
CA PRO A 63 -8.66 18.41 3.20
C PRO A 63 -8.87 18.93 1.77
N ARG A 64 -7.83 19.38 1.08
CA ARG A 64 -7.94 19.98 -0.27
C ARG A 64 -7.67 18.91 -1.34
N ARG A 65 -8.74 18.45 -2.02
CA ARG A 65 -8.73 17.48 -3.14
C ARG A 65 -8.35 16.04 -2.77
N GLN A 66 -8.76 15.58 -1.59
CA GLN A 66 -8.48 14.23 -1.09
C GLN A 66 -9.01 13.10 -2.00
N GLY A 67 -10.23 13.26 -2.55
CA GLY A 67 -10.89 12.21 -3.34
C GLY A 67 -10.17 11.83 -4.63
N THR A 68 -9.75 12.81 -5.45
CA THR A 68 -9.08 12.53 -6.73
C THR A 68 -7.73 11.84 -6.52
N GLN A 69 -6.96 12.31 -5.54
CA GLN A 69 -5.64 11.76 -5.26
C GLN A 69 -5.72 10.35 -4.65
N GLN A 70 -6.69 10.12 -3.75
CA GLN A 70 -6.96 8.78 -3.23
C GLN A 70 -7.43 7.84 -4.35
N GLY A 71 -8.20 8.34 -5.31
CA GLY A 71 -8.60 7.58 -6.51
C GLY A 71 -7.40 7.14 -7.34
N ILE A 72 -6.44 8.04 -7.61
CA ILE A 72 -5.21 7.70 -8.36
C ILE A 72 -4.38 6.65 -7.60
N PHE A 73 -4.22 6.82 -6.29
CA PHE A 73 -3.52 5.84 -5.46
C PHE A 73 -4.18 4.45 -5.55
N GLN A 74 -5.50 4.37 -5.40
CA GLN A 74 -6.20 3.08 -5.52
C GLN A 74 -6.14 2.48 -6.92
N ALA A 75 -6.28 3.30 -7.97
CA ALA A 75 -6.14 2.87 -9.35
C ALA A 75 -4.76 2.25 -9.62
N SER A 76 -3.69 2.87 -9.11
CA SER A 76 -2.33 2.35 -9.22
C SER A 76 -2.16 1.00 -8.51
N GLY A 77 -2.76 0.84 -7.32
CA GLY A 77 -2.74 -0.43 -6.58
C GLY A 77 -3.49 -1.54 -7.32
N SER A 78 -4.63 -1.23 -7.94
CA SER A 78 -5.37 -2.19 -8.76
C SER A 78 -4.60 -2.60 -10.02
N ALA A 79 -3.97 -1.65 -10.72
CA ALA A 79 -3.13 -1.95 -11.87
C ALA A 79 -1.96 -2.87 -11.49
N ALA A 80 -1.30 -2.60 -10.35
CA ALA A 80 -0.23 -3.45 -9.83
C ALA A 80 -0.71 -4.87 -9.51
N ARG A 81 -1.92 -5.04 -8.97
CA ARG A 81 -2.50 -6.38 -8.71
C ARG A 81 -2.83 -7.17 -9.97
N THR A 82 -3.14 -6.49 -11.07
CA THR A 82 -3.35 -7.14 -12.37
C THR A 82 -2.03 -7.54 -13.02
N ILE A 83 -1.04 -6.64 -13.00
CA ILE A 83 0.26 -6.84 -13.67
C ILE A 83 1.16 -7.80 -12.87
N GLY A 84 1.10 -7.76 -11.53
CA GLY A 84 1.97 -8.53 -10.64
C GLY A 84 1.97 -10.04 -10.93
N PRO A 85 0.81 -10.72 -10.93
CA PRO A 85 0.73 -12.15 -11.20
C PRO A 85 1.22 -12.52 -12.61
N ILE A 86 0.97 -11.67 -13.60
CA ILE A 86 1.40 -11.88 -14.99
C ILE A 86 2.93 -11.85 -15.08
N ALA A 87 3.56 -10.83 -14.49
CA ALA A 87 5.01 -10.69 -14.47
C ALA A 87 5.69 -11.83 -13.69
N VAL A 88 5.20 -12.13 -12.48
CA VAL A 88 5.76 -13.20 -11.62
C VAL A 88 5.59 -14.57 -12.27
N SER A 89 4.44 -14.86 -12.90
CA SER A 89 4.18 -16.13 -13.57
C SER A 89 5.16 -16.40 -14.73
N MET A 90 5.41 -15.38 -15.57
CA MET A 90 6.39 -15.49 -16.66
C MET A 90 7.81 -15.73 -16.13
N LEU A 91 8.20 -15.00 -15.08
CA LEU A 91 9.52 -15.12 -14.48
C LEU A 91 9.72 -16.48 -13.80
N TYR A 92 8.70 -16.93 -13.07
CA TYR A 92 8.68 -18.22 -12.39
C TYR A 92 8.81 -19.39 -13.38
N THR A 93 8.09 -19.32 -14.51
CA THR A 93 8.11 -20.38 -15.52
C THR A 93 9.51 -20.55 -16.13
N LYS A 94 10.23 -19.44 -16.38
CA LYS A 94 11.58 -19.48 -17.00
C LYS A 94 12.72 -19.72 -16.01
N TYR A 95 12.73 -19.03 -14.87
CA TYR A 95 13.89 -18.98 -13.96
C TYR A 95 13.65 -19.66 -12.61
N GLY A 96 12.41 -20.09 -12.35
CA GLY A 96 12.02 -20.75 -11.12
C GLY A 96 11.79 -19.80 -9.93
N PRO A 97 11.50 -20.37 -8.75
CA PRO A 97 11.09 -19.61 -7.56
C PRO A 97 12.17 -18.66 -7.01
N GLN A 98 13.45 -19.02 -7.11
CA GLN A 98 14.53 -18.19 -6.55
C GLN A 98 14.55 -16.79 -7.18
N MET A 99 14.28 -16.71 -8.48
CA MET A 99 14.26 -15.43 -9.19
C MET A 99 13.04 -14.59 -8.80
N ALA A 100 11.88 -15.22 -8.54
CA ALA A 100 10.67 -14.53 -8.09
C ALA A 100 10.91 -13.84 -6.73
N TRP A 101 11.52 -14.55 -5.77
CA TRP A 101 11.86 -13.96 -4.46
C TRP A 101 12.88 -12.82 -4.58
N ASN A 102 13.91 -12.98 -5.42
CA ASN A 102 14.88 -11.90 -5.64
C ASN A 102 14.26 -10.66 -6.28
N MET A 103 13.32 -10.83 -7.20
CA MET A 103 12.54 -9.74 -7.78
C MET A 103 11.72 -9.01 -6.70
N GLU A 104 11.04 -9.75 -5.81
CA GLU A 104 10.27 -9.14 -4.73
C GLU A 104 11.16 -8.32 -3.79
N ILE A 105 12.30 -8.88 -3.39
CA ILE A 105 13.30 -8.18 -2.56
C ILE A 105 13.79 -6.91 -3.27
N ALA A 106 14.07 -6.98 -4.57
CA ALA A 106 14.50 -5.83 -5.35
C ALA A 106 13.43 -4.73 -5.40
N VAL A 107 12.16 -5.07 -5.58
CA VAL A 107 11.05 -4.10 -5.58
C VAL A 107 10.89 -3.44 -4.21
N ILE A 108 11.00 -4.21 -3.12
CA ILE A 108 10.97 -3.67 -1.75
C ILE A 108 12.16 -2.74 -1.52
N ALA A 109 13.37 -3.14 -1.93
CA ALA A 109 14.56 -2.33 -1.79
C ALA A 109 14.45 -1.00 -2.55
N VAL A 110 13.99 -1.01 -3.80
CA VAL A 110 13.74 0.21 -4.59
C VAL A 110 12.70 1.09 -3.91
N THR A 111 11.62 0.50 -3.40
CA THR A 111 10.56 1.26 -2.68
C THR A 111 11.12 1.93 -1.44
N LEU A 112 11.92 1.22 -0.63
CA LEU A 112 12.59 1.77 0.55
C LEU A 112 13.60 2.87 0.18
N LEU A 113 14.37 2.68 -0.88
CA LEU A 113 15.32 3.69 -1.36
C LEU A 113 14.60 4.99 -1.77
N VAL A 114 13.54 4.87 -2.56
CA VAL A 114 12.70 6.02 -2.95
C VAL A 114 12.12 6.69 -1.70
N TRP A 115 11.61 5.91 -0.75
CA TRP A 115 11.06 6.44 0.50
C TRP A 115 12.10 7.21 1.31
N LEU A 116 13.33 6.69 1.45
CA LEU A 116 14.43 7.34 2.15
C LEU A 116 14.86 8.66 1.49
N ILE A 117 14.96 8.67 0.15
CA ILE A 117 15.33 9.88 -0.62
C ILE A 117 14.28 10.98 -0.41
N PHE A 118 12.99 10.64 -0.45
CA PHE A 118 11.91 11.61 -0.29
C PHE A 118 11.47 11.81 1.16
N TYR A 119 12.12 11.15 2.14
CA TYR A 119 11.72 11.20 3.55
C TYR A 119 11.63 12.63 4.09
N ARG A 120 12.62 13.48 3.76
CA ARG A 120 12.63 14.88 4.20
C ARG A 120 11.50 15.73 3.58
N ARG A 121 10.91 15.30 2.46
CA ARG A 121 9.85 16.04 1.77
C ARG A 121 8.45 15.69 2.31
N MET A 122 8.29 14.56 2.98
CA MET A 122 7.01 14.10 3.56
C MET A 122 6.72 14.76 4.93
N VAL A 123 6.84 16.08 5.02
CA VAL A 123 6.42 16.83 6.22
C VAL A 123 4.90 16.98 6.17
N ALA A 124 4.21 16.56 7.24
CA ALA A 124 2.77 16.69 7.34
C ALA A 124 2.35 18.16 7.24
N LEU A 125 1.32 18.45 6.43
CA LEU A 125 0.79 19.79 6.27
C LEU A 125 0.19 20.25 7.61
N LYS A 126 0.83 21.23 8.27
CA LYS A 126 0.22 21.93 9.40
C LYS A 126 -0.87 22.85 8.84
N ILE A 127 -2.12 22.43 8.96
CA ILE A 127 -3.28 23.28 8.71
C ILE A 127 -3.38 24.26 9.90
N PRO A 128 -3.34 25.59 9.69
CA PRO A 128 -3.72 26.54 10.73
C PRO A 128 -5.18 26.23 11.14
N THR A 129 -5.36 25.73 12.36
CA THR A 129 -6.67 25.71 12.99
C THR A 129 -7.09 27.16 13.21
N PRO A 130 -8.31 27.58 12.80
CA PRO A 130 -8.79 28.91 13.14
C PRO A 130 -8.76 29.08 14.66
N ASP A 131 -8.34 30.26 15.13
CA ASP A 131 -8.28 30.60 16.55
C ASP A 131 -9.61 30.24 17.24
N PRO A 132 -9.64 29.61 18.42
CA PRO A 132 -10.88 29.25 19.12
C PRO A 132 -11.82 30.44 19.33
N GLU A 133 -11.32 31.68 19.38
CA GLU A 133 -12.16 32.89 19.39
C GLU A 133 -12.94 33.10 18.09
N ILE A 134 -12.33 32.86 16.93
CA ILE A 134 -12.97 33.02 15.62
C ILE A 134 -14.10 31.99 15.45
N CYS A 135 -13.91 30.74 15.92
CA CYS A 135 -15.00 29.75 15.90
C CYS A 135 -16.14 30.09 16.86
N LYS A 136 -15.86 30.70 18.02
CA LYS A 136 -16.91 31.20 18.91
C LYS A 136 -17.73 32.32 18.26
N ILE A 137 -17.07 33.28 17.61
CA ILE A 137 -17.73 34.39 16.91
C ILE A 137 -18.57 33.86 15.74
N LEU A 138 -18.07 32.89 14.98
CA LEU A 138 -18.83 32.28 13.87
C LEU A 138 -20.03 31.49 14.35
N ASN A 139 -19.91 30.69 15.42
CA ASN A 139 -21.06 29.98 16.01
C ASN A 139 -22.10 30.94 16.62
N ALA A 140 -21.66 32.04 17.24
CA ALA A 140 -22.56 33.09 17.75
C ALA A 140 -23.27 33.84 16.62
N ASN A 141 -22.57 34.10 15.51
CA ASN A 141 -23.14 34.74 14.33
C ASN A 141 -24.09 33.79 13.56
N ASP A 142 -23.79 32.48 13.48
CA ASP A 142 -24.69 31.49 12.86
C ASP A 142 -26.01 31.35 13.63
N ALA A 143 -26.03 31.59 14.95
CA ALA A 143 -27.26 31.67 15.73
C ALA A 143 -28.09 32.94 15.42
N MET A 144 -27.47 33.98 14.86
CA MET A 144 -28.11 35.25 14.49
C MET A 144 -28.58 35.29 13.02
N ILE A 145 -27.96 34.50 12.12
CA ILE A 145 -28.32 34.40 10.69
C ILE A 145 -29.37 33.29 10.46
N ILE A 146 -30.48 33.33 11.20
CA ILE A 146 -31.71 32.60 10.82
C ILE A 146 -32.77 33.57 10.26
N SER A 147 -32.64 34.89 10.43
CA SER A 147 -33.69 35.83 9.97
C SER A 147 -33.35 36.69 8.75
N ASP A 148 -32.11 36.84 8.30
CA ASP A 148 -31.87 37.58 7.06
C ASP A 148 -30.47 37.39 6.49
N PHE A 149 -30.39 37.48 5.16
CA PHE A 149 -29.19 37.68 4.35
C PHE A 149 -28.47 36.47 3.73
N LYS A 150 -28.50 36.44 2.39
CA LYS A 150 -27.77 35.56 1.46
C LYS A 150 -26.25 35.84 1.51
N PRO A 151 -25.39 34.90 1.92
CA PRO A 151 -23.97 35.19 2.03
C PRO A 151 -23.27 35.15 0.67
N ARG A 152 -22.83 36.32 0.22
CA ARG A 152 -21.85 36.49 -0.85
C ARG A 152 -20.45 36.37 -0.21
N THR A 153 -19.69 35.38 -0.67
CA THR A 153 -18.23 35.21 -0.48
C THR A 153 -17.70 35.07 0.96
N MET A 154 -18.05 33.98 1.64
CA MET A 154 -17.12 33.31 2.55
C MET A 154 -16.91 31.88 2.05
N THR A 155 -15.66 31.52 1.78
CA THR A 155 -15.32 30.19 1.30
C THR A 155 -15.79 29.13 2.30
N HIS A 156 -16.70 28.27 1.83
CA HIS A 156 -17.33 27.12 2.51
C HIS A 156 -16.40 26.28 3.41
N LYS A 157 -15.07 26.36 3.23
CA LYS A 157 -14.06 25.62 4.01
C LYS A 157 -13.92 26.07 5.46
N THR A 158 -14.13 27.34 5.78
CA THR A 158 -13.96 27.85 7.16
C THR A 158 -15.12 27.40 8.05
N LEU A 159 -16.36 27.44 7.51
CA LEU A 159 -17.57 26.96 8.18
C LEU A 159 -17.57 25.46 8.45
N THR A 160 -17.03 24.63 7.54
CA THR A 160 -16.97 23.18 7.78
C THR A 160 -15.96 22.81 8.88
N SER A 161 -14.93 23.63 9.11
CA SER A 161 -13.88 23.34 10.09
C SER A 161 -14.26 23.65 11.55
N CYS A 162 -15.18 24.61 11.81
CA CYS A 162 -15.67 24.86 13.17
C CYS A 162 -16.78 23.89 13.60
N LYS A 163 -17.42 23.18 12.65
CA LYS A 163 -18.54 22.26 12.92
C LYS A 163 -18.11 20.85 13.39
N THR A 164 -16.81 20.61 13.50
CA THR A 164 -16.21 19.31 13.91
C THR A 164 -15.57 19.36 15.31
N ILE A 165 -15.80 20.45 16.07
CA ILE A 165 -15.44 20.56 17.49
C ILE A 165 -16.70 20.41 18.33
#